data_AF-A0A956WUX5-F1
#
_entry.id   AF-A0A956WUX5-F1
#
_cell.length_a   1.000
_cell.length_b   1.000
_cell.length_c   1.000
_cell.angle_alpha   90.00
_cell.angle_beta   90.00
_cell.angle_gamma   90.00
#
_symmetry.space_group_name_H-M   'P 1'
#
loop_
_entity.id
_entity.type
_entity.pdbx_description
1 polymer ?
#
loop_
_entity_poly.entity_id
_entity_poly.type
_entity_poly.pdbx_seq_one_letter_code
_entity_poly.pdbx_strand_id
1 'polypeptide(L)' 'MAKSNQLKTGDRAPDGIALDVDGQEVSLSSYWADGPILLTFLRHFG' A
#
# COMPACT_ATOMS: atom_id res chain seq x y z
N MET A 1 3.89 21.63 -3.81
CA MET A 1 3.84 20.23 -3.31
C MET A 1 2.52 20.08 -2.57
N ALA A 2 1.65 19.15 -2.98
CA ALA A 2 0.38 18.94 -2.28
C ALA A 2 0.66 18.53 -0.83
N LYS A 3 -0.05 19.12 0.14
CA LYS A 3 0.03 18.73 1.55
C LYS A 3 -0.32 17.24 1.63
N SER A 4 0.61 16.42 2.13
CA SER A 4 0.33 15.00 2.39
C SER A 4 -0.72 14.92 3.48
N ASN A 5 -1.90 14.39 3.14
CA ASN A 5 -2.87 13.99 4.14
C ASN A 5 -2.29 12.74 4.84
N GLN A 6 -1.73 12.94 6.03
CA GLN A 6 -1.26 11.84 6.85
C GLN A 6 -2.48 11.00 7.28
N LEU A 7 -2.45 9.72 6.96
CA LEU A 7 -3.50 8.77 7.34
C LEU A 7 -3.64 8.69 8.86
N LYS A 8 -4.88 8.54 9.33
CA LYS A 8 -5.25 8.32 10.72
C LYS A 8 -5.94 6.97 10.87
N THR A 9 -5.94 6.44 12.09
CA THR A 9 -6.70 5.22 12.40
C THR A 9 -8.19 5.42 12.10
N GLY A 10 -8.79 4.46 11.41
CA GLY A 10 -10.19 4.52 10.96
C GLY A 10 -10.36 5.10 9.56
N ASP A 11 -9.34 5.75 8.99
CA ASP A 11 -9.37 6.12 7.57
C ASP A 11 -9.38 4.86 6.70
N ARG A 12 -10.06 4.95 5.55
CA ARG A 12 -9.94 3.90 4.52
C ARG A 12 -8.51 3.86 4.03
N ALA A 13 -7.93 2.66 3.98
CA ALA A 13 -6.62 2.47 3.37
C ALA A 13 -6.66 2.97 1.91
N PRO A 14 -5.69 3.80 1.48
CA PRO A 14 -5.63 4.24 0.09
C PRO A 14 -5.28 3.06 -0.81
N ASP A 15 -5.87 3.04 -2.00
CA ASP A 15 -5.47 2.11 -3.04
C ASP A 15 -4.36 2.70 -3.92
N GLY A 16 -3.55 1.84 -4.51
CA GLY A 16 -2.45 2.20 -5.39
C GLY A 16 -1.98 0.99 -6.18
N ILE A 17 -1.30 1.24 -7.29
CA ILE A 17 -0.68 0.18 -8.09
C ILE A 17 0.77 -0.02 -7.63
N ALA A 18 1.17 -1.28 -7.45
CA ALA A 18 2.53 -1.71 -7.16
C ALA A 18 2.94 -2.82 -8.13
N LEU A 19 4.23 -3.16 -8.13
CA LEU A 19 4.71 -4.38 -8.76
C LEU A 19 4.83 -5.47 -7.69
N ASP A 20 4.36 -6.67 -7.99
CA ASP A 20 4.57 -7.84 -7.14
C ASP A 20 5.97 -8.45 -7.33
N VAL A 21 6.23 -9.58 -6.67
CA VAL A 21 7.52 -10.27 -6.71
C VAL A 21 7.87 -10.84 -8.08
N ASP A 22 6.87 -11.05 -8.94
CA ASP A 22 7.01 -11.53 -10.32
C ASP A 22 7.03 -10.35 -11.33
N GLY A 23 7.01 -9.12 -10.82
CA GLY A 23 7.02 -7.89 -11.62
C GLY A 23 5.68 -7.56 -12.28
N GLN A 24 4.59 -8.19 -11.86
CA GLN A 24 3.24 -7.92 -12.37
C GLN A 24 2.63 -6.72 -11.64
N GLU A 25 1.86 -5.92 -12.36
CA GLU A 25 1.08 -4.83 -11.75
C GLU A 25 -0.06 -5.40 -10.89
N VAL A 26 -0.18 -4.89 -9.67
CA VAL A 26 -1.22 -5.28 -8.72
C VAL A 26 -1.78 -4.04 -8.00
N SER A 27 -3.09 -4.06 -7.72
CA SER A 27 -3.73 -3.08 -6.82
C SER A 27 -3.47 -3.49 -5.37
N LEU A 28 -3.01 -2.57 -4.54
CA LEU A 28 -2.80 -2.84 -3.11
C LEU A 28 -4.09 -3.34 -2.44
N SER A 29 -5.25 -2.80 -2.85
CA SER A 29 -6.53 -3.16 -2.28
C SER A 29 -6.96 -4.60 -2.49
N SER A 30 -6.43 -5.30 -3.50
CA SER A 30 -6.71 -6.71 -3.69
C SER A 30 -6.14 -7.58 -2.57
N TYR A 31 -5.08 -7.13 -1.88
CA TYR A 31 -4.46 -7.91 -0.80
C TYR A 31 -5.24 -7.88 0.52
N TRP A 32 -6.06 -6.86 0.77
CA TRP A 32 -6.91 -6.78 1.96
C TRP A 32 -8.39 -6.96 1.67
N ALA A 33 -8.75 -7.45 0.48
CA ALA A 33 -10.13 -7.74 0.12
C ALA A 33 -10.75 -8.81 1.02
N ASP A 34 -9.96 -9.81 1.42
CA ASP A 34 -10.42 -10.98 2.19
C ASP A 34 -10.08 -10.89 3.69
N GLY A 35 -9.37 -9.85 4.13
CA GLY A 35 -8.99 -9.71 5.53
C GLY A 35 -7.93 -8.64 5.80
N PRO A 36 -7.67 -8.35 7.08
CA PRO A 36 -6.65 -7.38 7.46
C PRO A 36 -5.25 -7.88 7.11
N ILE A 37 -4.39 -6.97 6.69
CA ILE A 37 -2.97 -7.24 6.41
C ILE A 37 -2.06 -6.31 7.20
N LEU A 38 -0.79 -6.68 7.29
CA LEU A 38 0.29 -5.81 7.71
C LEU A 38 1.12 -5.41 6.47
N LEU A 39 1.11 -4.12 6.13
CA LEU A 39 1.93 -3.58 5.04
C LEU A 39 3.17 -2.90 5.61
N THR A 40 4.36 -3.35 5.19
CA THR A 40 5.64 -2.77 5.61
C THR A 40 6.36 -2.15 4.42
N PHE A 41 6.68 -0.86 4.52
CA PHE A 41 7.55 -0.19 3.55
C PHE A 41 9.01 -0.38 3.96
N LEU A 42 9.72 -1.18 3.18
CA LEU A 42 11.16 -1.39 3.37
C LEU A 42 11.92 -0.39 2.50
N ARG A 43 12.90 0.29 3.09
CA ARG A 43 13.86 1.08 2.34
C ARG A 43 15.08 0.21 2.07
N HIS A 44 15.33 -0.11 0.81
CA HIS A 44 16.61 -0.66 0.42
C HIS A 44 17.67 0.45 0.46
N PHE A 45 18.66 0.33 1.33
CA PHE A 45 19.85 1.17 1.30
C PHE A 45 20.90 0.43 0.47
N GLY A 46 21.15 0.92 -0.75
CA GLY A 46 22.29 0.57 -1.58
C GLY A 46 23.26 1.74 -1.61
#